data_AF-A0A3A8YTW6-F1
#
_entry.id   AF-A0A3A8YTW6-F1
#
_cell.length_a   1.000
_cell.length_b   1.000
_cell.length_c   1.000
_cell.angle_alpha   90.00
_cell.angle_beta   90.00
_cell.angle_gamma   90.00
#
_symmetry.space_group_name_H-M   'P 1'
#
loop_
_entity.id
_entity.type
_entity.pdbx_description
1 polymer ?
#
loop_
_entity_poly.entity_id
_entity_poly.type
_entity_poly.pdbx_seq_one_letter_code
_entity_poly.pdbx_strand_id
1 'polypeptide(L)'
;MGRKIVCPECNTIFDEDILKQKSSENTCLVCGASLLGDNKASNHEKPEPPKEKITYYYYGGRSATLDSMLFDDETPTYTFEATDMEDAKRQLRKVCPNSPLLKSPPSSEIRCPYCFSTQFQLVPRKFSLLTGFATNKVDRICAKCKKRF
;
A
#
# COMPACT_ATOMS: atom_id res chain seq x y z
N MET A 1 35.71 -36.51 9.34
CA MET A 1 36.36 -35.22 9.63
C MET A 1 35.29 -34.16 9.51
N GLY A 2 34.63 -33.82 10.61
CA GLY A 2 33.55 -32.81 10.64
C GLY A 2 34.11 -31.42 10.39
N ARG A 3 33.39 -30.60 9.62
CA ARG A 3 33.75 -29.20 9.43
C ARG A 3 33.31 -28.40 10.65
N LYS A 4 34.08 -27.37 11.02
CA LYS A 4 33.71 -26.44 12.09
C LYS A 4 32.95 -25.27 11.48
N ILE A 5 31.73 -25.04 11.95
CA ILE A 5 30.84 -23.97 11.49
C ILE A 5 30.84 -22.87 12.56
N VAL A 6 31.06 -21.62 12.14
CA VAL A 6 31.06 -20.46 13.05
C VAL A 6 29.78 -19.67 12.84
N CYS A 7 29.07 -19.33 13.92
CA CYS A 7 27.90 -18.46 13.85
C CYS A 7 28.31 -17.01 13.58
N PRO A 8 27.71 -16.31 12.60
CA PRO A 8 28.04 -14.91 12.32
C PRO A 8 27.56 -13.94 13.40
N GLU A 9 26.50 -14.27 14.13
CA GLU A 9 25.89 -13.37 15.12
C GLU A 9 26.57 -13.43 16.49
N CYS A 10 26.94 -14.63 16.95
CA CYS A 10 27.51 -14.83 18.30
C CYS A 10 28.93 -15.38 18.29
N ASN A 11 29.53 -15.61 17.11
CA ASN A 11 30.90 -16.12 16.92
C ASN A 11 31.19 -17.46 17.63
N THR A 12 30.16 -18.20 18.03
CA THR A 12 30.33 -19.52 18.63
C THR A 12 30.67 -20.55 17.55
N ILE A 13 31.65 -21.39 17.85
CA ILE A 13 32.14 -22.45 16.96
C ILE A 13 31.42 -23.74 17.30
N PHE A 14 30.76 -24.35 16.31
CA PHE A 14 30.10 -25.65 16.43
C PHE A 14 30.73 -26.68 15.51
N ASP A 15 30.77 -27.93 15.94
CA ASP A 15 31.09 -29.06 15.08
C ASP A 15 29.83 -29.54 14.34
N GLU A 16 29.94 -29.73 13.02
CA GLU A 16 28.85 -30.15 12.12
C GLU A 16 28.12 -31.42 12.60
N ASP A 17 28.84 -32.34 13.24
CA ASP A 17 28.29 -33.61 13.73
C ASP A 17 27.31 -33.41 14.91
N ILE A 18 27.51 -32.38 15.74
CA ILE A 18 26.64 -32.04 16.88
C ILE A 18 25.32 -31.41 16.38
N LEU A 19 25.37 -30.61 15.31
CA LEU A 19 24.20 -29.99 14.71
C LEU A 19 23.29 -31.02 14.02
N LYS A 20 23.88 -32.02 13.37
CA LYS A 20 23.15 -33.15 12.77
C LYS A 20 22.47 -34.03 13.82
N GLN A 21 23.11 -34.25 14.96
CA GLN A 21 22.55 -35.07 16.04
C GLN A 21 21.33 -34.43 16.72
N LYS A 22 21.25 -33.10 16.76
CA LYS A 22 20.15 -32.34 17.37
C LYS A 22 19.09 -31.82 16.39
N SER A 23 19.09 -32.30 15.13
CA SER A 23 18.14 -31.87 14.08
C SER A 23 18.11 -30.35 13.82
N SER A 24 19.21 -29.64 14.13
CA SER A 24 19.35 -28.18 14.01
C SER A 24 20.53 -27.87 13.08
N GLU A 25 20.54 -28.48 11.91
CA GLU A 25 21.62 -28.33 10.92
C GLU A 25 21.85 -26.87 10.52
N ASN A 26 20.81 -26.04 10.58
CA ASN A 26 20.82 -24.67 10.06
C ASN A 26 20.59 -23.58 11.11
N THR A 27 20.43 -23.93 12.39
CA THR A 27 20.05 -22.96 13.43
C THR A 27 21.04 -23.00 14.58
N CYS A 28 21.52 -21.84 15.00
CA CYS A 28 22.43 -21.69 16.12
C CYS A 28 21.73 -22.11 17.42
N LEU A 29 22.33 -23.05 18.14
CA LEU A 29 21.82 -23.51 19.43
C LEU A 29 21.94 -22.47 20.56
N VAL A 30 22.72 -21.41 20.36
CA VAL A 30 23.00 -20.39 21.38
C VAL A 30 22.15 -19.14 21.18
N CYS A 31 22.12 -18.59 19.96
CA CYS A 31 21.36 -17.36 19.67
C CYS A 31 20.13 -17.58 18.79
N GLY A 32 19.87 -18.79 18.29
CA GLY A 32 18.76 -19.08 17.38
C GLY A 32 18.94 -18.54 15.96
N ALA A 33 20.06 -17.86 15.66
CA ALA A 33 20.33 -17.33 14.32
C ALA A 33 20.66 -18.43 13.30
N SER A 34 20.33 -18.21 12.04
CA SER A 34 20.64 -19.15 10.97
C SER A 34 22.16 -19.26 10.77
N LEU A 35 22.71 -20.47 10.81
CA LEU A 35 24.14 -20.76 10.57
C LEU A 35 24.46 -20.95 9.09
N LEU A 36 23.43 -21.08 8.25
CA LEU A 36 23.54 -20.82 6.82
C LEU A 36 23.89 -19.34 6.69
N GLY A 37 25.18 -19.04 6.60
CA GLY A 37 25.59 -17.74 6.08
C GLY A 37 24.83 -17.49 4.79
N ASP A 38 24.43 -16.25 4.57
CA ASP A 38 23.95 -15.76 3.29
C ASP A 38 25.08 -15.85 2.24
N ASN A 39 25.58 -17.06 1.95
CA ASN A 39 25.50 -17.46 0.57
C ASN A 39 24.06 -17.22 0.22
N LYS A 40 23.84 -16.09 -0.44
CA LYS A 40 22.80 -15.95 -1.42
C LYS A 40 22.86 -17.23 -2.27
N ALA A 41 22.21 -18.30 -1.80
CA ALA A 41 21.05 -18.80 -2.50
C ALA A 41 20.50 -17.55 -3.15
N SER A 42 20.69 -17.44 -4.45
CA SER A 42 19.55 -17.32 -5.32
C SER A 42 18.22 -17.34 -4.53
N ASN A 43 17.93 -16.29 -3.74
CA ASN A 43 16.99 -15.29 -4.16
C ASN A 43 17.30 -15.13 -5.61
N HIS A 44 16.64 -15.97 -6.39
CA HIS A 44 16.08 -15.53 -7.61
C HIS A 44 15.76 -14.01 -7.45
N GLU A 45 16.72 -13.14 -7.80
CA GLU A 45 16.66 -12.56 -9.13
C GLU A 45 16.27 -13.70 -10.07
N LYS A 46 14.98 -14.06 -10.03
CA LYS A 46 14.29 -14.43 -11.22
C LYS A 46 14.64 -13.20 -12.05
N PRO A 47 15.42 -13.31 -13.14
CA PRO A 47 15.36 -12.24 -14.12
C PRO A 47 13.87 -12.05 -14.30
N GLU A 48 13.34 -10.88 -13.89
CA GLU A 48 11.93 -10.59 -14.05
C GLU A 48 11.62 -11.10 -15.47
N PRO A 49 10.70 -12.06 -15.63
CA PRO A 49 10.46 -12.63 -16.96
C PRO A 49 10.30 -11.42 -17.86
N PRO A 50 11.07 -11.32 -18.97
CA PRO A 50 11.31 -10.07 -19.69
C PRO A 50 9.98 -9.36 -19.80
N LYS A 51 9.77 -8.29 -18.99
CA LYS A 51 8.42 -7.82 -18.65
C LYS A 51 7.65 -7.66 -19.95
N GLU A 52 6.79 -8.62 -20.24
CA GLU A 52 6.17 -8.71 -21.55
C GLU A 52 5.34 -7.44 -21.64
N LYS A 53 5.55 -6.67 -22.71
CA LYS A 53 4.81 -5.42 -22.89
C LYS A 53 3.36 -5.83 -23.10
N ILE A 54 2.52 -5.55 -22.13
CA ILE A 54 1.09 -5.83 -22.20
C ILE A 54 0.44 -4.62 -22.87
N THR A 55 -0.40 -4.90 -23.86
CA THR A 55 -1.21 -3.86 -24.49
C THR A 55 -2.43 -3.60 -23.62
N TYR A 56 -2.58 -2.36 -23.15
CA TYR A 56 -3.73 -1.88 -22.41
C TYR A 56 -4.64 -1.05 -23.31
N TYR A 57 -5.94 -1.29 -23.19
CA TYR A 57 -7.00 -0.67 -23.95
C TYR A 57 -7.84 0.21 -23.02
N TYR A 58 -7.95 1.49 -23.36
CA TYR A 58 -8.75 2.46 -22.62
C TYR A 58 -10.04 2.78 -23.35
N TYR A 59 -11.16 2.71 -22.62
CA TYR A 59 -12.50 2.98 -23.12
C TYR A 59 -13.06 4.24 -22.44
N GLY A 60 -13.26 5.31 -23.20
CA GLY A 60 -13.64 6.65 -22.72
C GLY A 60 -15.15 6.89 -22.55
N GLY A 61 -15.89 5.90 -22.04
CA GLY A 61 -17.34 5.95 -21.89
C GLY A 61 -17.85 6.57 -20.57
N ARG A 62 -19.13 6.30 -20.25
CA ARG A 62 -19.76 6.74 -18.99
C ARG A 62 -19.11 6.09 -17.76
N SER A 63 -18.64 4.85 -17.92
CA SER A 63 -17.68 4.19 -17.04
C SER A 63 -16.39 4.08 -17.82
N ALA A 64 -15.37 4.85 -17.43
CA ALA A 64 -14.07 4.70 -18.05
C ALA A 64 -13.44 3.40 -17.55
N THR A 65 -12.92 2.57 -18.46
CA THR A 65 -12.30 1.27 -18.13
C THR A 65 -10.93 1.18 -18.79
N LEU A 66 -9.98 0.57 -18.09
CA LEU A 66 -8.64 0.28 -18.59
C LEU A 66 -8.38 -1.21 -18.34
N ASP A 67 -8.27 -1.98 -19.42
CA ASP A 67 -8.13 -3.43 -19.37
C ASP A 67 -7.02 -3.90 -20.31
N SER A 68 -6.43 -5.05 -20.04
CA SER A 68 -5.51 -5.75 -20.94
C SER A 68 -6.22 -6.57 -22.01
N MET A 69 -7.49 -6.90 -21.79
CA MET A 69 -8.30 -7.61 -22.79
C MET A 69 -8.98 -6.62 -23.74
N LEU A 70 -8.90 -6.94 -25.03
CA LEU A 70 -9.68 -6.24 -26.06
C LEU A 70 -11.11 -6.78 -26.02
N PHE A 71 -12.09 -5.89 -25.84
CA PHE A 71 -13.50 -6.24 -26.00
C PHE A 71 -13.88 -6.17 -27.49
N ASP A 72 -14.43 -7.26 -28.03
CA ASP A 72 -14.83 -7.34 -29.45
C ASP A 72 -16.03 -6.42 -29.77
N ASP A 73 -16.87 -6.14 -28.77
CA ASP A 73 -18.10 -5.37 -28.93
C ASP A 73 -17.87 -3.85 -28.91
N GLU A 74 -16.67 -3.37 -28.55
CA GLU A 74 -16.40 -1.94 -28.39
C GLU A 74 -15.00 -1.55 -28.87
N THR A 75 -14.89 -0.46 -29.61
CA THR A 75 -13.59 0.05 -30.09
C THR A 75 -12.86 0.83 -28.99
N PRO A 76 -11.60 0.51 -28.69
CA PRO A 76 -10.83 1.22 -27.66
C PRO A 76 -10.52 2.66 -28.11
N THR A 77 -10.64 3.61 -27.19
CA THR A 77 -10.34 5.03 -27.43
C THR A 77 -8.83 5.28 -27.51
N TYR A 78 -8.06 4.62 -26.66
CA TYR A 78 -6.59 4.67 -26.67
C TYR A 78 -5.99 3.31 -26.38
N THR A 79 -4.81 3.06 -26.94
CA THR A 79 -4.01 1.86 -26.72
C THR A 79 -2.63 2.24 -26.19
N PHE A 80 -2.15 1.50 -25.19
CA PHE A 80 -0.89 1.76 -24.51
C PHE A 80 -0.10 0.47 -24.37
N GLU A 81 1.20 0.51 -24.66
CA GLU A 81 2.10 -0.58 -24.30
C GLU A 81 2.73 -0.26 -22.95
N ALA A 82 2.45 -1.09 -21.94
CA ALA A 82 2.99 -0.90 -20.61
C ALA A 82 3.33 -2.25 -19.97
N THR A 83 4.31 -2.23 -19.08
CA THR A 83 4.68 -3.42 -18.30
C THR A 83 3.81 -3.63 -17.07
N ASP A 84 3.11 -2.59 -16.63
CA ASP A 84 2.26 -2.61 -15.44
C ASP A 84 1.05 -1.68 -15.59
N MET A 85 -0.06 -2.01 -14.90
CA MET A 85 -1.28 -1.21 -14.91
C MET A 85 -1.07 0.23 -14.43
N GLU A 86 -0.15 0.47 -13.49
CA GLU A 86 0.13 1.83 -13.02
C GLU A 86 0.84 2.67 -14.08
N ASP A 87 1.72 2.06 -14.87
CA ASP A 87 2.39 2.77 -15.96
C ASP A 87 1.41 3.08 -17.10
N ALA A 88 0.49 2.16 -17.42
CA ALA A 88 -0.62 2.43 -18.34
C ALA A 88 -1.48 3.61 -17.85
N LYS A 89 -1.81 3.66 -16.56
CA LYS A 89 -2.51 4.82 -15.96
C LYS A 89 -1.69 6.11 -16.02
N ARG A 90 -0.37 6.03 -15.88
CA ARG A 90 0.54 7.18 -16.00
C ARG A 90 0.62 7.71 -17.42
N GLN A 91 0.64 6.82 -18.42
CA GLN A 91 0.56 7.18 -19.83
C GLN A 91 -0.82 7.79 -20.15
N LEU A 92 -1.90 7.20 -19.64
CA LEU A 92 -3.25 7.72 -19.77
C LEU A 92 -3.40 9.12 -19.16
N ARG A 93 -2.76 9.40 -18.00
CA ARG A 93 -2.74 10.75 -17.38
C ARG A 93 -2.20 11.83 -18.32
N LYS A 94 -1.22 11.49 -19.17
CA LYS A 94 -0.62 12.45 -20.12
C LYS A 94 -1.59 12.78 -21.27
N VAL A 95 -2.32 11.78 -21.76
CA VAL A 95 -3.23 11.93 -22.90
C VAL A 95 -4.61 12.46 -22.48
N CYS A 96 -5.11 12.02 -21.32
CA CYS A 96 -6.45 12.31 -20.80
C CYS A 96 -6.44 12.59 -19.28
N PRO A 97 -6.01 13.80 -18.86
CA PRO A 97 -5.91 14.15 -17.43
C PRO A 97 -7.28 14.18 -16.71
N ASN A 98 -8.36 14.40 -17.44
CA ASN A 98 -9.73 14.49 -16.90
C ASN A 98 -10.47 13.13 -16.89
N SER A 99 -9.78 12.02 -17.13
CA SER A 99 -10.43 10.70 -17.17
C SER A 99 -11.12 10.37 -15.83
N PRO A 100 -12.36 9.84 -15.85
CA PRO A 100 -13.06 9.36 -14.65
C PRO A 100 -12.25 8.34 -13.84
N LEU A 101 -11.41 7.51 -14.49
CA LEU A 101 -10.54 6.51 -13.83
C LEU A 101 -9.46 7.14 -12.94
N LEU A 102 -9.09 8.39 -13.23
CA LEU A 102 -7.98 9.07 -12.57
C LEU A 102 -8.47 10.00 -11.47
N LYS A 103 -9.78 10.20 -11.34
CA LYS A 103 -10.36 10.97 -10.24
C LYS A 103 -10.10 10.20 -8.95
N SER A 104 -9.19 10.72 -8.14
CA SER A 104 -9.13 10.33 -6.73
C SER A 104 -10.53 10.55 -6.13
N PRO A 105 -11.01 9.62 -5.27
CA PRO A 105 -12.25 9.87 -4.55
C PRO A 105 -12.14 11.24 -3.88
N PRO A 106 -13.20 12.08 -3.87
CA PRO A 106 -13.16 13.33 -3.14
C PRO A 106 -12.73 12.99 -1.73
N SER A 107 -11.63 13.59 -1.26
CA SER A 107 -11.11 13.31 0.06
C SER A 107 -12.27 13.46 1.04
N SER A 108 -12.66 12.40 1.74
CA SER A 108 -13.70 12.40 2.78
C SER A 108 -13.31 13.25 4.00
N GLU A 109 -12.20 13.97 3.87
CA GLU A 109 -11.68 14.94 4.81
C GLU A 109 -12.72 16.03 5.07
N ILE A 110 -13.23 16.02 6.29
CA ILE A 110 -14.21 16.99 6.79
C ILE A 110 -13.55 18.37 6.79
N ARG A 111 -14.09 19.30 6.00
CA ARG A 111 -13.61 20.68 5.91
C ARG A 111 -14.66 21.66 6.40
N CYS A 112 -14.21 22.73 7.05
CA CYS A 112 -15.08 23.81 7.46
C CYS A 112 -15.71 24.49 6.21
N PRO A 113 -17.03 24.67 6.14
CA PRO A 113 -17.69 25.27 4.96
C PRO A 113 -17.37 26.75 4.77
N TYR A 114 -16.84 27.42 5.81
CA TYR A 114 -16.55 28.86 5.76
C TYR A 114 -15.10 29.19 5.40
N CYS A 115 -14.15 28.35 5.77
CA CYS A 115 -12.72 28.64 5.60
C CYS A 115 -11.89 27.47 5.09
N PHE A 116 -12.54 26.35 4.77
CA PHE A 116 -11.95 25.11 4.25
C PHE A 116 -10.83 24.49 5.11
N SER A 117 -10.68 24.95 6.36
CA SER A 117 -9.75 24.34 7.31
C SER A 117 -10.21 22.94 7.71
N THR A 118 -9.25 22.02 7.84
CA THR A 118 -9.44 20.63 8.30
C THR A 118 -9.33 20.51 9.82
N GLN A 119 -8.87 21.57 10.51
CA GLN A 119 -8.72 21.58 11.96
C GLN A 119 -10.02 22.05 12.64
N PHE A 120 -10.64 21.17 13.43
CA PHE A 120 -11.83 21.45 14.22
C PHE A 120 -11.74 20.83 15.61
N GLN A 121 -12.41 21.46 16.57
CA GLN A 121 -12.54 20.98 17.93
C GLN A 121 -13.97 20.50 18.16
N LEU A 122 -14.10 19.34 18.80
CA LEU A 122 -15.36 18.79 19.26
C LEU A 122 -15.66 19.39 20.64
N VAL A 123 -16.80 20.09 20.76
CA VAL A 123 -17.22 20.72 22.02
C VAL A 123 -18.59 20.18 22.41
N PRO A 124 -18.76 19.66 23.64
CA PRO A 124 -20.06 19.19 24.11
C PRO A 124 -21.03 20.37 24.17
N ARG A 125 -22.24 20.16 23.66
CA ARG A 125 -23.27 21.20 23.70
C ARG A 125 -23.73 21.34 25.15
N LYS A 126 -23.60 22.56 25.70
CA LYS A 126 -24.02 22.84 27.08
C LYS A 126 -25.51 22.52 27.25
N PHE A 127 -25.84 21.99 28.41
CA PHE A 127 -27.21 21.71 28.83
C PHE A 127 -28.07 22.97 28.71
N SER A 128 -29.19 22.85 28.01
CA SER A 128 -30.18 23.92 27.86
C SER A 128 -31.42 23.54 28.65
N LEU A 129 -31.76 24.36 29.65
CA LEU A 129 -32.91 24.17 30.53
C LEU A 129 -34.25 24.13 29.77
N LEU A 130 -34.32 24.81 28.62
CA LEU A 130 -35.54 24.90 27.80
C LEU A 130 -35.81 23.62 26.99
N THR A 131 -34.75 22.89 26.63
CA THR A 131 -34.82 21.71 25.76
C THR A 131 -34.49 20.46 26.56
N GLY A 132 -35.10 20.36 27.76
CA GLY A 132 -34.83 19.33 28.77
C GLY A 132 -34.38 17.98 28.20
N PHE A 133 -33.43 17.37 28.91
CA PHE A 133 -32.58 16.23 28.54
C PHE A 133 -31.26 16.60 27.88
N ALA A 134 -30.17 16.15 28.50
CA ALA A 134 -28.81 16.24 27.99
C ALA A 134 -28.73 15.47 26.67
N THR A 135 -28.92 16.17 25.56
CA THR A 135 -28.60 15.60 24.26
C THR A 135 -27.09 15.43 24.22
N ASN A 136 -26.55 14.21 24.07
CA ASN A 136 -25.13 13.90 23.84
C ASN A 136 -24.64 14.45 22.47
N LYS A 137 -25.10 15.63 22.08
CA LYS A 137 -24.76 16.32 20.85
C LYS A 137 -23.46 17.07 21.08
N VAL A 138 -22.53 16.85 20.17
CA VAL A 138 -21.24 17.50 20.13
C VAL A 138 -21.23 18.41 18.91
N ASP A 139 -20.97 19.69 19.12
CA ASP A 139 -20.84 20.66 18.03
C ASP A 139 -19.38 20.68 17.57
N ARG A 140 -19.14 20.73 16.25
CA ARG A 140 -17.78 20.93 15.71
C ARG A 140 -17.54 22.43 15.54
N ILE A 141 -16.44 22.92 16.10
CA ILE A 141 -16.02 24.30 15.96
C ILE A 141 -14.73 24.32 15.14
N CYS A 142 -14.70 25.06 14.05
CA CYS A 142 -13.47 25.23 13.29
C CYS A 142 -12.43 26.00 14.14
N ALA A 143 -11.21 25.47 14.24
CA ALA A 143 -10.13 26.12 15.01
C ALA A 143 -9.70 27.47 14.41
N LYS A 144 -9.83 27.63 13.08
CA LYS A 144 -9.41 28.83 12.34
C LYS A 144 -10.44 29.95 12.42
N CYS A 145 -11.69 29.70 11.99
CA CYS A 145 -12.73 30.73 11.92
C CYS A 145 -13.65 30.78 13.15
N LYS A 146 -13.50 29.84 14.11
CA LYS A 146 -14.29 29.73 15.35
C LYS A 146 -15.81 29.62 15.12
N LYS A 147 -16.25 29.28 13.91
CA LYS A 147 -17.66 29.03 13.57
C LYS A 147 -18.03 27.55 13.79
N ARG A 148 -19.28 27.32 14.18
CA ARG A 148 -19.88 25.98 14.38
C ARG A 148 -20.40 25.41 13.05
N PHE A 149 -20.24 24.10 12.82
CA PHE A 149 -20.76 23.37 11.65
C PHE A 149 -20.88 21.84 11.89
#